data_AF-F7V1N8-F1
#
_entry.id   AF-F7V1N8-F1
#
_cell.length_a   1.000
_cell.length_b   1.000
_cell.length_c   1.000
_cell.angle_alpha   90.00
_cell.angle_beta   90.00
_cell.angle_gamma   90.00
#
_symmetry.space_group_name_H-M   'P 1'
#
loop_
_entity.id
_entity.type
_entity.pdbx_description
1 polymer ?
#
loop_
_entity_poly.entity_id
_entity_poly.type
_entity_poly.pdbx_seq_one_letter_code
_entity_poly.pdbx_strand_id
1 'polypeptide(L)'
;MTDIPRLQRVDKETAEGLVAKCQENGWLKRGGYAWQDDPYLEEYPYEFAKAGSVEELRGFFAQGNFALRQGVVYEDLAFVQQVNGGDEWWTLKSDGSDWIDFESWSFNDIVKEPERFAHAIECMHRATPEQCKRLDYMSAIPSIEDAARRARDSIPQLNKTANPHSRNARAEVR
;
A
#
# COMPACT_ATOMS: atom_id res chain seq x y z
N MET A 1 21.73 -20.91 1.39
CA MET A 1 21.09 -20.30 0.21
C MET A 1 19.63 -20.18 0.53
N THR A 2 19.19 -19.00 0.94
CA THR A 2 17.76 -18.69 1.09
C THR A 2 17.20 -18.62 -0.33
N ASP A 3 16.20 -19.46 -0.62
CA ASP A 3 15.46 -19.38 -1.89
C ASP A 3 14.87 -17.98 -1.97
N ILE A 4 15.37 -17.15 -2.89
CA ILE A 4 14.78 -15.84 -3.15
C ILE A 4 13.50 -16.14 -3.93
N PRO A 5 12.30 -15.88 -3.38
CA PRO A 5 11.08 -16.17 -4.08
C PRO A 5 11.06 -15.36 -5.38
N ARG A 6 10.77 -16.03 -6.49
CA ARG A 6 10.81 -15.41 -7.83
C ARG A 6 9.49 -14.71 -8.09
N LEU A 7 9.58 -13.42 -8.37
CA LEU A 7 8.47 -12.66 -8.94
C LEU A 7 7.92 -13.39 -10.16
N GLN A 8 6.59 -13.44 -10.23
CA GLN A 8 5.88 -14.05 -11.34
C GLN A 8 5.67 -13.02 -12.45
N ARG A 9 5.33 -13.52 -13.64
CA ARG A 9 4.82 -12.65 -14.71
C ARG A 9 3.37 -12.30 -14.41
N VAL A 10 3.02 -11.05 -14.65
CA VAL A 10 1.63 -10.60 -14.69
C VAL A 10 0.93 -11.26 -15.87
N ASP A 11 -0.34 -11.63 -15.72
CA ASP A 11 -1.13 -12.16 -16.83
C ASP A 11 -1.41 -11.07 -17.87
N LYS A 12 -1.81 -11.49 -19.07
CA LYS A 12 -1.95 -10.59 -20.21
C LYS A 12 -3.04 -9.53 -19.98
N GLU A 13 -4.18 -9.90 -19.40
CA GLU A 13 -5.31 -9.00 -19.20
C GLU A 13 -4.95 -7.90 -18.20
N THR A 14 -4.36 -8.28 -17.06
CA THR A 14 -3.86 -7.33 -16.06
C THR A 14 -2.81 -6.40 -16.66
N ALA A 15 -1.85 -6.93 -17.42
CA ALA A 15 -0.81 -6.12 -18.05
C ALA A 15 -1.40 -5.12 -19.06
N GLU A 16 -2.33 -5.55 -19.91
CA GLU A 16 -3.00 -4.68 -20.88
C GLU A 16 -3.82 -3.58 -20.19
N GLY A 17 -4.53 -3.92 -19.11
CA GLY A 17 -5.26 -2.95 -18.28
C GLY A 17 -4.36 -1.89 -17.66
N LEU A 18 -3.21 -2.30 -17.10
CA LEU A 18 -2.23 -1.37 -16.55
C LEU A 18 -1.60 -0.48 -17.63
N VAL A 19 -1.29 -1.02 -18.82
CA VAL A 19 -0.80 -0.22 -19.95
C VAL A 19 -1.84 0.83 -20.37
N ALA A 20 -3.11 0.44 -20.45
CA ALA A 20 -4.20 1.35 -20.78
C ALA A 20 -4.30 2.47 -19.74
N LYS A 21 -4.30 2.13 -18.44
CA LYS A 21 -4.32 3.11 -17.36
C LYS A 21 -3.11 4.04 -17.38
N CYS A 22 -1.92 3.52 -17.67
CA CYS A 22 -0.71 4.33 -17.81
C CYS A 22 -0.79 5.37 -18.95
N GLN A 23 -1.66 5.18 -19.96
CA GLN A 23 -1.83 6.19 -21.01
C GLN A 23 -2.53 7.47 -20.51
N GLU A 24 -3.22 7.41 -19.38
CA GLU A 24 -3.89 8.56 -18.75
C GLU A 24 -2.90 9.45 -17.97
N ASN A 25 -1.78 8.87 -17.52
CA ASN A 25 -0.75 9.60 -16.78
C ASN A 25 0.28 10.19 -17.76
N GLY A 26 0.43 11.53 -17.76
CA GLY A 26 1.32 12.24 -18.67
C GLY A 26 2.79 11.85 -18.58
N TRP A 27 3.27 11.35 -17.43
CA TRP A 27 4.63 10.86 -17.24
C TRP A 27 4.83 9.42 -17.74
N LEU A 28 3.77 8.61 -17.68
CA LEU A 28 3.85 7.18 -17.99
C LEU A 28 3.38 6.86 -19.40
N LYS A 29 2.54 7.70 -20.02
CA LYS A 29 2.00 7.45 -21.36
C LYS A 29 3.10 7.42 -22.43
N ARG A 30 2.82 6.74 -23.55
CA ARG A 30 3.68 6.79 -24.74
C ARG A 30 3.74 8.20 -25.30
N GLY A 31 4.93 8.65 -25.68
CA GLY A 31 5.16 10.06 -26.05
C GLY A 31 4.71 11.05 -24.96
N GLY A 32 4.82 10.66 -23.69
CA GLY A 32 4.53 11.49 -22.52
C GLY A 32 5.54 12.62 -22.31
N TYR A 33 5.51 13.20 -21.12
CA TYR A 33 6.49 14.21 -20.72
C TYR A 33 7.90 13.60 -20.71
N ALA A 34 8.87 14.35 -21.26
CA ALA A 34 10.27 13.98 -21.14
C ALA A 34 10.66 13.99 -19.66
N TRP A 35 11.33 12.93 -19.22
CA TRP A 35 11.91 12.90 -17.88
C TRP A 35 13.29 13.55 -17.94
N GLN A 36 13.40 14.72 -17.29
CA GLN A 36 14.53 15.66 -17.47
C GLN A 36 14.67 16.08 -18.95
N ASP A 37 15.54 17.03 -19.27
CA ASP A 37 15.83 17.43 -20.66
C ASP A 37 16.61 16.31 -21.38
N ASP A 38 16.08 15.09 -21.37
CA ASP A 38 16.69 13.92 -22.00
C ASP A 38 16.76 14.16 -23.52
N PRO A 39 17.98 14.35 -24.07
CA PRO A 39 18.17 14.64 -25.49
C PRO A 39 17.85 13.44 -26.38
N TYR A 40 17.67 12.24 -25.81
CA TYR A 40 17.38 11.00 -26.53
C TYR A 40 15.94 10.52 -26.40
N LEU A 41 15.16 11.08 -25.45
CA LEU A 41 13.76 10.74 -25.21
C LEU A 41 13.57 9.21 -25.11
N GLU A 42 14.35 8.56 -24.25
CA GLU A 42 14.33 7.10 -24.13
C GLU A 42 12.93 6.59 -23.76
N GLU A 43 12.32 5.85 -24.69
CA GLU A 43 11.00 5.27 -24.48
C GLU A 43 11.12 3.89 -23.81
N TYR A 44 10.99 3.85 -22.48
CA TYR A 44 11.03 2.60 -21.72
C TYR A 44 9.80 1.70 -21.99
N PRO A 45 9.96 0.36 -22.09
CA PRO A 45 8.83 -0.54 -22.24
C PRO A 45 7.99 -0.61 -20.95
N TYR A 46 6.73 -1.02 -21.06
CA TYR A 46 5.94 -1.41 -19.90
C TYR A 46 6.36 -2.82 -19.47
N GLU A 47 6.81 -2.95 -18.22
CA GLU A 47 7.22 -4.23 -17.66
C GLU A 47 6.65 -4.37 -16.26
N PHE A 48 5.83 -5.41 -16.06
CA PHE A 48 5.18 -5.66 -14.78
C PHE A 48 5.56 -7.03 -14.21
N ALA A 49 5.95 -7.02 -12.95
CA ALA A 49 6.14 -8.21 -12.13
C ALA A 49 4.91 -8.45 -11.26
N LYS A 50 4.71 -9.68 -10.81
CA LYS A 50 3.71 -10.03 -9.80
C LYS A 50 4.40 -10.58 -8.57
N ALA A 51 4.15 -9.96 -7.42
CA ALA A 51 4.53 -10.48 -6.11
C ALA A 51 3.39 -11.36 -5.57
N GLY A 52 3.75 -12.56 -5.10
CA GLY A 52 2.82 -13.50 -4.45
C GLY A 52 2.71 -13.31 -2.94
N SER A 53 3.54 -12.45 -2.35
CA SER A 53 3.55 -12.14 -0.92
C SER A 53 4.02 -10.72 -0.65
N VAL A 54 3.73 -10.22 0.56
CA VAL A 54 4.22 -8.91 1.03
C VAL A 54 5.75 -8.92 1.13
N GLU A 55 6.36 -10.05 1.49
CA GLU A 55 7.81 -10.21 1.54
C GLU A 55 8.45 -10.12 0.16
N GLU A 56 7.84 -10.72 -0.85
CA GLU A 56 8.25 -10.60 -2.25
C GLU A 56 8.13 -9.17 -2.75
N LEU A 57 7.02 -8.51 -2.44
CA LEU A 57 6.78 -7.11 -2.80
C LEU A 57 7.82 -6.19 -2.16
N ARG A 58 8.12 -6.39 -0.87
CA ARG A 58 9.19 -5.66 -0.17
C ARG A 58 10.55 -5.92 -0.81
N GLY A 59 10.81 -7.18 -1.18
CA GLY A 59 12.02 -7.61 -1.86
C GLY A 59 12.19 -6.96 -3.23
N PHE A 60 11.10 -6.75 -3.98
CA PHE A 60 11.10 -6.00 -5.23
C PHE A 60 11.55 -4.55 -5.00
N PHE A 61 10.89 -3.80 -4.12
CA PHE A 61 11.26 -2.41 -3.85
C PHE A 61 12.68 -2.24 -3.29
N ALA A 62 13.15 -3.20 -2.48
CA ALA A 62 14.50 -3.18 -1.94
C ALA A 62 15.63 -3.34 -2.99
N GLN A 63 15.32 -3.78 -4.22
CA GLN A 63 16.32 -3.85 -5.30
C GLN A 63 16.71 -2.46 -5.80
N GLY A 64 15.76 -1.51 -5.81
CA GLY A 64 15.95 -0.16 -6.32
C GLY A 64 16.30 -0.10 -7.82
N ASN A 65 16.63 1.11 -8.29
CA ASN A 65 17.10 1.39 -9.66
C ASN A 65 16.13 0.91 -10.77
N PHE A 66 14.83 1.18 -10.58
CA PHE A 66 13.80 0.88 -11.56
C PHE A 66 13.66 1.99 -12.60
N ALA A 67 13.47 1.58 -13.86
CA ALA A 67 13.18 2.48 -14.96
C ALA A 67 11.70 2.91 -14.95
N LEU A 68 11.40 3.99 -15.66
CA LEU A 68 10.01 4.41 -15.92
C LEU A 68 9.19 3.23 -16.49
N ARG A 69 7.91 3.16 -16.10
CA ARG A 69 6.93 2.14 -16.57
C ARG A 69 7.22 0.71 -16.14
N GLN A 70 8.27 0.48 -15.37
CA GLN A 70 8.39 -0.76 -14.61
C GLN A 70 7.44 -0.71 -13.41
N GLY A 71 6.85 -1.85 -13.08
CA GLY A 71 5.91 -1.92 -11.97
C GLY A 71 5.75 -3.31 -11.39
N VAL A 72 5.02 -3.36 -10.28
CA VAL A 72 4.72 -4.60 -9.57
C VAL A 72 3.25 -4.64 -9.18
N VAL A 73 2.63 -5.80 -9.32
CA VAL A 73 1.27 -6.11 -8.89
C VAL A 73 1.34 -6.97 -7.64
N TYR A 74 0.50 -6.66 -6.66
CA TYR A 74 0.25 -7.46 -5.47
C TYR A 74 -1.26 -7.47 -5.19
N GLU A 75 -1.89 -8.63 -5.36
CA GLU A 75 -3.35 -8.78 -5.25
C GLU A 75 -4.11 -7.73 -6.08
N ASP A 76 -4.80 -6.79 -5.43
CA ASP A 76 -5.57 -5.71 -6.04
C ASP A 76 -4.83 -4.37 -6.07
N LEU A 77 -3.52 -4.36 -5.78
CA LEU A 77 -2.66 -3.19 -5.84
C LEU A 77 -1.69 -3.30 -7.00
N ALA A 78 -1.39 -2.16 -7.61
CA ALA A 78 -0.27 -2.04 -8.54
C ALA A 78 0.52 -0.76 -8.27
N PHE A 79 1.82 -0.83 -8.48
CA PHE A 79 2.74 0.28 -8.29
C PHE A 79 3.57 0.43 -9.56
N VAL A 80 3.52 1.61 -10.19
CA VAL A 80 4.23 1.88 -11.45
C VAL A 80 5.22 3.02 -11.26
N GLN A 81 6.49 2.76 -11.55
CA GLN A 81 7.55 3.75 -11.41
C GLN A 81 7.32 4.91 -12.39
N GLN A 82 7.17 6.12 -11.84
CA GLN A 82 6.92 7.35 -12.61
C GLN A 82 8.09 8.35 -12.55
N VAL A 83 9.16 8.02 -11.84
CA VAL A 83 10.43 8.77 -11.83
C VAL A 83 11.57 7.83 -12.19
N ASN A 84 12.29 8.09 -13.29
CA ASN A 84 13.37 7.21 -13.76
C ASN A 84 14.49 7.12 -12.72
N GLY A 85 14.86 5.90 -12.30
CA GLY A 85 15.88 5.67 -11.27
C GLY A 85 15.57 6.27 -9.89
N GLY A 86 14.35 6.79 -9.70
CA GLY A 86 13.89 7.38 -8.45
C GLY A 86 13.18 6.37 -7.55
N ASP A 87 12.37 6.88 -6.64
CA ASP A 87 11.55 6.10 -5.72
C ASP A 87 10.20 6.76 -5.57
N GLU A 88 9.53 7.00 -6.70
CA GLU A 88 8.23 7.64 -6.72
C GLU A 88 7.31 6.81 -7.60
N TRP A 89 6.42 6.10 -6.93
CA TRP A 89 5.59 5.06 -7.52
C TRP A 89 4.16 5.54 -7.60
N TRP A 90 3.58 5.50 -8.79
CA TRP A 90 2.17 5.76 -8.99
C TRP A 90 1.38 4.55 -8.50
N THR A 91 0.56 4.77 -7.46
CA THR A 91 -0.13 3.69 -6.76
C THR A 91 -1.56 3.55 -7.25
N LEU A 92 -1.93 2.32 -7.60
CA LEU A 92 -3.20 1.95 -8.19
C LEU A 92 -3.91 0.89 -7.35
N LYS A 93 -5.24 0.93 -7.35
CA LYS A 93 -6.15 -0.02 -6.72
C LYS A 93 -7.11 -0.58 -7.78
N SER A 94 -7.25 -1.90 -7.88
CA SER A 94 -8.27 -2.51 -8.72
C SER A 94 -9.63 -2.46 -8.03
N ASP A 95 -10.69 -2.13 -8.79
CA ASP A 95 -12.08 -2.31 -8.34
C ASP A 95 -12.72 -3.60 -8.89
N GLY A 96 -11.92 -4.47 -9.51
CA GLY A 96 -12.35 -5.69 -10.20
C GLY A 96 -12.70 -5.49 -11.68
N SER A 97 -12.75 -4.24 -12.16
CA SER A 97 -13.00 -3.91 -13.57
C SER A 97 -11.95 -2.98 -14.18
N ASP A 98 -11.43 -2.03 -13.39
CA ASP A 98 -10.46 -1.04 -13.82
C ASP A 98 -9.42 -0.77 -12.71
N TRP A 99 -8.41 0.02 -13.05
CA TRP A 99 -7.38 0.50 -12.15
C TRP A 99 -7.62 1.96 -11.77
N ILE A 100 -7.75 2.18 -10.47
CA ILE A 100 -7.96 3.49 -9.87
C ILE A 100 -6.65 3.98 -9.30
N ASP A 101 -6.17 5.11 -9.78
CA ASP A 101 -5.06 5.82 -9.14
C ASP A 101 -5.53 6.59 -7.91
N PHE A 102 -4.65 6.72 -6.91
CA PHE A 102 -4.96 7.52 -5.73
C PHE A 102 -3.83 8.41 -5.23
N GLU A 103 -2.57 7.98 -5.23
CA GLU A 103 -1.45 8.86 -4.90
C GLU A 103 -0.10 8.34 -5.41
N SER A 104 0.97 9.05 -5.04
CA SER A 104 2.36 8.62 -5.23
C SER A 104 2.96 8.14 -3.92
N TRP A 105 3.69 7.03 -3.95
CA TRP A 105 4.39 6.47 -2.78
C TRP A 105 5.90 6.36 -3.02
N SER A 106 6.67 6.61 -1.96
CA SER A 106 8.10 6.32 -1.90
C SER A 106 8.35 5.15 -0.95
N PHE A 107 9.13 4.16 -1.38
CA PHE A 107 9.32 2.90 -0.65
C PHE A 107 10.72 2.71 -0.04
N ASN A 108 11.74 3.46 -0.46
CA ASN A 108 13.14 3.28 -0.07
C ASN A 108 13.37 3.26 1.44
N ASP A 109 12.64 4.09 2.19
CA ASP A 109 12.78 4.11 3.64
C ASP A 109 11.90 3.06 4.32
N ILE A 110 10.63 2.94 3.93
CA ILE A 110 9.69 2.03 4.60
C ILE A 110 10.05 0.55 4.37
N VAL A 111 10.70 0.17 3.26
CA VAL A 111 11.17 -1.21 3.03
C VAL A 111 12.22 -1.68 4.05
N LYS A 112 12.89 -0.76 4.74
CA LYS A 112 13.86 -1.04 5.82
C LYS A 112 13.16 -1.43 7.12
N GLU A 113 11.85 -1.17 7.23
CA GLU A 113 11.02 -1.44 8.41
C GLU A 113 9.90 -2.44 8.03
N PRO A 114 10.16 -3.76 8.06
CA PRO A 114 9.25 -4.78 7.50
C PRO A 114 7.82 -4.70 8.03
N GLU A 115 7.64 -4.40 9.32
CA GLU A 115 6.32 -4.29 9.95
C GLU A 115 5.54 -3.06 9.45
N ARG A 116 6.23 -1.93 9.27
CA ARG A 116 5.60 -0.71 8.72
C ARG A 116 5.26 -0.87 7.25
N PHE A 117 6.15 -1.50 6.48
CA PHE A 117 5.90 -1.85 5.09
C PHE A 117 4.66 -2.73 4.98
N ALA A 118 4.64 -3.85 5.71
CA ALA A 118 3.52 -4.78 5.70
C ALA A 118 2.22 -4.11 6.13
N HIS A 119 2.26 -3.27 7.17
CA HIS A 119 1.09 -2.52 7.61
C HIS A 119 0.55 -1.57 6.53
N ALA A 120 1.41 -0.83 5.85
CA ALA A 120 1.00 0.09 4.78
C ALA A 120 0.34 -0.66 3.62
N ILE A 121 0.96 -1.75 3.14
CA ILE A 121 0.42 -2.58 2.06
C ILE A 121 -0.93 -3.19 2.47
N GLU A 122 -1.04 -3.72 3.69
CA GLU A 122 -2.26 -4.34 4.20
C GLU A 122 -3.38 -3.31 4.38
N CYS A 123 -3.06 -2.08 4.79
CA CYS A 123 -4.00 -0.95 4.83
C CYS A 123 -4.53 -0.60 3.43
N MET A 124 -3.66 -0.47 2.42
CA MET A 124 -4.07 -0.22 1.03
C MET A 124 -4.89 -1.37 0.46
N HIS A 125 -4.50 -2.62 0.75
CA HIS A 125 -5.19 -3.81 0.27
C HIS A 125 -6.60 -3.95 0.88
N ARG A 126 -6.77 -3.67 2.17
CA ARG A 126 -8.10 -3.73 2.81
C ARG A 126 -8.99 -2.52 2.55
N ALA A 127 -8.42 -1.39 2.14
CA ALA A 127 -9.20 -0.22 1.83
C ALA A 127 -10.03 -0.42 0.56
N THR A 128 -11.26 0.09 0.59
CA THR A 128 -12.09 0.24 -0.61
C THR A 128 -11.45 1.22 -1.59
N PRO A 129 -11.75 1.13 -2.90
CA PRO A 129 -11.27 2.12 -3.86
C PRO A 129 -11.64 3.57 -3.48
N GLU A 130 -12.83 3.79 -2.91
CA GLU A 130 -13.25 5.11 -2.41
C GLU A 130 -12.41 5.59 -1.22
N GLN A 131 -12.01 4.69 -0.32
CA GLN A 131 -11.09 5.05 0.77
C GLN A 131 -9.70 5.39 0.24
N CYS A 132 -9.20 4.66 -0.76
CA CYS A 132 -7.95 4.98 -1.44
C CYS A 132 -8.02 6.38 -2.08
N LYS A 133 -9.06 6.67 -2.87
CA LYS A 133 -9.25 8.00 -3.51
C LYS A 133 -9.31 9.15 -2.52
N ARG A 134 -9.86 8.93 -1.31
CA ARG A 134 -9.90 9.94 -0.23
C ARG A 134 -8.64 10.00 0.62
N LEU A 135 -7.67 9.10 0.39
CA LEU A 135 -6.45 8.93 1.17
C LEU A 135 -6.70 8.51 2.63
N ASP A 136 -7.82 7.83 2.88
CA ASP A 136 -8.22 7.34 4.22
C ASP A 136 -7.75 5.89 4.49
N TYR A 137 -7.03 5.27 3.56
CA TYR A 137 -6.70 3.85 3.60
C TYR A 137 -5.79 3.46 4.78
N MET A 138 -4.95 4.37 5.30
CA MET A 138 -4.11 4.10 6.48
C MET A 138 -4.92 3.83 7.76
N SER A 139 -6.22 4.17 7.77
CA SER A 139 -7.12 3.85 8.89
C SER A 139 -7.88 2.53 8.71
N ALA A 140 -7.74 1.85 7.56
CA ALA A 140 -8.44 0.60 7.28
C ALA A 140 -8.06 -0.50 8.27
N ILE A 141 -6.84 -0.45 8.81
CA ILE A 141 -6.36 -1.35 9.84
C ILE A 141 -5.74 -0.52 10.95
N PRO A 142 -6.19 -0.68 12.22
CA PRO A 142 -5.51 -0.06 13.34
C PRO A 142 -4.07 -0.58 13.44
N SER A 143 -3.10 0.31 13.65
CA SER A 143 -1.75 -0.11 14.00
C SER A 143 -1.77 -0.93 15.30
N ILE A 144 -0.75 -1.77 15.51
CA ILE A 144 -0.61 -2.54 16.76
C ILE A 144 -0.62 -1.61 17.97
N GLU A 145 0.04 -0.46 17.88
CA GLU A 145 0.06 0.56 18.93
C GLU A 145 -1.33 1.16 19.19
N ASP A 146 -2.08 1.45 18.13
CA ASP A 146 -3.44 1.96 18.23
C ASP A 146 -4.41 0.93 18.81
N ALA A 147 -4.28 -0.34 18.41
CA ALA A 147 -5.04 -1.45 18.97
C ALA A 147 -4.71 -1.63 20.46
N ALA A 148 -3.42 -1.59 20.83
CA ALA A 148 -2.97 -1.68 22.21
C ALA A 148 -3.40 -0.47 23.06
N ARG A 149 -3.44 0.75 22.48
CA ARG A 149 -4.00 1.94 23.12
C ARG A 149 -5.50 1.78 23.37
N ARG A 150 -6.29 1.44 22.35
CA ARG A 150 -7.74 1.23 22.48
C ARG A 150 -8.08 0.13 23.48
N ALA A 151 -7.31 -0.97 23.49
CA ALA A 151 -7.48 -2.05 24.45
C ALA A 151 -7.24 -1.54 25.89
N ARG A 152 -6.15 -0.78 26.12
CA ARG A 152 -5.87 -0.15 27.42
C ARG A 152 -6.98 0.79 27.87
N ASP A 153 -7.50 1.63 26.97
CA ASP A 153 -8.54 2.60 27.27
C ASP A 153 -9.92 1.95 27.56
N SER A 154 -10.13 0.73 27.07
CA SER A 154 -11.38 -0.03 27.25
C SER A 154 -11.44 -0.79 28.60
N ILE A 155 -10.28 -1.13 29.19
CA ILE A 155 -10.19 -1.89 30.45
C ILE A 155 -10.88 -1.15 31.63
N PRO A 156 -10.69 0.16 31.84
CA PRO A 156 -11.39 0.89 32.91
C PRO A 156 -12.91 0.95 32.73
N GLN A 157 -13.41 0.91 31.49
CA GLN A 157 -14.84 0.95 31.20
C GLN A 157 -15.51 -0.39 31.56
N LEU A 158 -14.88 -1.51 31.18
CA LEU A 158 -15.35 -2.85 31.54
C LEU A 158 -15.43 -3.05 33.07
N ASN A 159 -14.46 -2.55 33.82
CA ASN A 159 -14.46 -2.64 35.29
C ASN A 159 -15.57 -1.81 35.95
N LYS A 160 -16.01 -0.70 35.34
CA LYS A 160 -17.16 0.08 35.83
C LYS A 160 -18.49 -0.61 35.54
N THR A 161 -18.64 -1.26 34.40
CA THR A 161 -19.85 -2.04 34.06
C THR A 161 -19.96 -3.32 34.89
N ALA A 162 -18.83 -3.93 35.25
CA ALA A 162 -18.77 -5.15 36.06
C ALA A 162 -19.02 -4.92 37.56
N ASN A 163 -19.05 -3.68 38.06
CA ASN A 163 -19.28 -3.40 39.48
C ASN A 163 -20.37 -2.34 39.73
N PRO A 164 -21.67 -2.69 39.60
CA PRO A 164 -22.78 -1.78 39.89
C PRO A 164 -23.03 -1.54 41.38
N HIS A 165 -22.41 -2.33 42.29
CA HIS A 165 -22.75 -2.35 43.72
C HIS A 165 -21.54 -2.10 44.61
N SER A 166 -21.09 -0.85 44.68
CA SER A 166 -20.25 -0.38 45.80
C SER A 166 -20.73 0.93 46.43
N ARG A 167 -21.96 1.36 46.11
CA ARG A 167 -22.63 2.48 46.79
C ARG A 167 -23.94 2.02 47.40
N ASN A 168 -23.89 1.58 48.66
CA ASN A 168 -24.92 1.76 49.71
C ASN A 168 -24.87 0.59 50.71
N ALA A 169 -23.98 0.71 51.70
CA ALA A 169 -24.12 -0.04 52.95
C ALA A 169 -23.48 0.77 54.08
N ARG A 170 -24.10 1.91 54.41
CA ARG A 170 -23.79 2.63 55.66
C ARG A 170 -25.04 3.35 56.19
N ALA A 171 -25.95 2.57 56.73
CA ALA A 171 -27.00 3.00 57.66
C ALA A 171 -27.68 1.70 58.17
N GLU A 172 -27.87 1.40 59.43
CA GLU A 172 -27.51 1.99 60.72
C GLU A 172 -27.47 0.82 61.71
N VAL A 173 -26.63 0.92 62.73
CA VAL A 173 -26.66 0.05 63.90
C VAL A 173 -27.64 0.65 64.89
N ARG A 174 -28.75 -0.05 65.15
CA ARG A 174 -29.33 -0.19 66.50
C ARG A 174 -30.44 -1.22 66.56
#